data_AF-A0A0N8PQW2-F1
#
_entry.id   AF-A0A0N8PQW2-F1
#
_cell.length_a   1.000
_cell.length_b   1.000
_cell.length_c   1.000
_cell.angle_alpha   90.00
_cell.angle_beta   90.00
_cell.angle_gamma   90.00
#
_symmetry.space_group_name_H-M   'P 1'
#
loop_
_entity.id
_entity.type
_entity.pdbx_description
1 polymer ?
#
loop_
_entity_poly.entity_id
_entity_poly.type
_entity_poly.pdbx_seq_one_letter_code
_entity_poly.pdbx_strand_id
1 'polypeptide(L)'
;EHGRTALAAARQHAPSLILLDVMMPEMDGFATLDALQADPATRDIPVVILTAQSLGEAEIERCNRGVATLLNKGLFDSLETLERIERVLAHQRTLGGPTQRLVRRAMVFVHEHYAAPLRREQIAAHVGVSADYLADCFRQELGITPTSYLHRYRIHQARELLTGSDMSIAAIALAVGFSESAHFTRTFHREVGISPRAYRRGLTAKRR
;
A
#
# COMPACT_ATOMS: atom_id res chain seq x y z
N GLU A 1 -11.30 11.16 -19.89
CA GLU A 1 -10.54 10.93 -21.14
C GLU A 1 -9.22 10.15 -20.98
N HIS A 2 -8.42 10.39 -19.93
CA HIS A 2 -7.05 9.86 -19.81
C HIS A 2 -6.84 8.32 -19.88
N GLY A 3 -7.84 7.46 -19.61
CA GLY A 3 -7.68 5.99 -19.55
C GLY A 3 -7.72 5.34 -20.92
N ARG A 4 -8.55 5.88 -21.82
CA ARG A 4 -8.50 5.51 -23.24
C ARG A 4 -7.19 5.96 -23.87
N THR A 5 -6.69 7.13 -23.50
CA THR A 5 -5.37 7.62 -23.91
C THR A 5 -4.26 6.72 -23.37
N ALA A 6 -4.33 6.29 -22.11
CA ALA A 6 -3.37 5.37 -21.50
C ALA A 6 -3.37 4.00 -22.19
N LEU A 7 -4.54 3.44 -22.52
CA LEU A 7 -4.67 2.20 -23.29
C LEU A 7 -4.08 2.33 -24.70
N ALA A 8 -4.38 3.43 -25.40
CA ALA A 8 -3.81 3.68 -26.72
C ALA A 8 -2.28 3.82 -26.67
N ALA A 9 -1.76 4.53 -25.67
CA ALA A 9 -0.33 4.68 -25.46
C ALA A 9 0.34 3.34 -25.11
N ALA A 10 -0.29 2.52 -24.26
CA ALA A 10 0.20 1.18 -23.90
C ALA A 10 0.27 0.27 -25.13
N ARG A 11 -0.73 0.30 -26.00
CA ARG A 11 -0.72 -0.45 -27.28
C ARG A 11 0.37 0.04 -28.23
N GLN A 12 0.53 1.35 -28.35
CA GLN A 12 1.46 1.93 -29.31
C GLN A 12 2.93 1.76 -28.90
N HIS A 13 3.22 1.88 -27.61
CA HIS A 13 4.60 1.92 -27.11
C HIS A 13 5.05 0.62 -26.45
N ALA A 14 4.12 -0.32 -26.18
CA ALA A 14 4.39 -1.60 -25.51
C ALA A 14 5.36 -1.46 -24.32
N PRO A 15 5.01 -0.64 -23.31
CA PRO A 15 5.92 -0.35 -22.21
C PRO A 15 6.27 -1.62 -21.43
N SER A 16 7.45 -1.64 -20.82
CA SER A 16 7.89 -2.75 -19.95
C SER A 16 7.19 -2.78 -18.59
N LEU A 17 6.52 -1.69 -18.20
CA LEU A 17 5.79 -1.54 -16.95
C LEU A 17 4.75 -0.42 -17.06
N ILE A 18 3.60 -0.60 -16.40
CA ILE A 18 2.61 0.46 -16.23
C ILE A 18 2.51 0.80 -14.74
N LEU A 19 2.65 2.08 -14.40
CA LEU A 19 2.28 2.61 -13.09
C LEU A 19 0.84 3.13 -13.18
N LEU A 20 -0.06 2.57 -12.38
CA LEU A 20 -1.49 2.88 -12.42
C LEU A 20 -1.95 3.42 -11.07
N ASP A 21 -2.43 4.66 -11.08
CA ASP A 21 -3.12 5.24 -9.93
C ASP A 21 -4.60 4.81 -9.95
N VAL A 22 -5.05 4.12 -8.91
CA VAL A 22 -6.44 3.64 -8.83
C VAL A 22 -7.39 4.68 -8.21
N MET A 23 -6.86 5.73 -7.62
CA MET A 23 -7.64 6.81 -7.00
C MET A 23 -7.44 8.11 -7.79
N MET A 24 -8.01 8.16 -9.00
CA MET A 24 -8.05 9.38 -9.82
C MET A 24 -9.48 9.96 -9.82
N PRO A 25 -9.65 11.29 -9.69
CA PRO A 25 -10.93 11.92 -9.99
C PRO A 25 -11.28 11.63 -11.46
N GLU A 26 -12.55 11.35 -11.74
CA GLU A 26 -13.13 11.15 -13.09
C GLU A 26 -12.87 9.78 -13.78
N MET A 27 -12.06 8.88 -13.22
CA MET A 27 -11.75 7.62 -13.88
C MET A 27 -11.55 6.43 -12.95
N ASP A 28 -12.16 5.31 -13.32
CA ASP A 28 -11.96 4.05 -12.63
C ASP A 28 -10.62 3.42 -13.08
N GLY A 29 -9.61 3.52 -12.23
CA GLY A 29 -8.32 2.86 -12.44
C GLY A 29 -8.47 1.34 -12.53
N PHE A 30 -9.46 0.73 -11.86
CA PHE A 30 -9.75 -0.68 -12.03
C PHE A 30 -10.38 -0.99 -13.39
N ALA A 31 -11.23 -0.11 -13.93
CA ALA A 31 -11.71 -0.29 -15.31
C ALA A 31 -10.58 -0.21 -16.33
N THR A 32 -9.57 0.63 -16.08
CA THR A 32 -8.35 0.70 -16.92
C THR A 32 -7.53 -0.58 -16.80
N LEU A 33 -7.38 -1.11 -15.58
CA LEU A 33 -6.73 -2.40 -15.33
C LEU A 33 -7.44 -3.54 -16.06
N ASP A 34 -8.77 -3.62 -15.92
CA ASP A 34 -9.61 -4.63 -16.56
C ASP A 34 -9.45 -4.58 -18.10
N ALA A 35 -9.40 -3.38 -18.68
CA ALA A 35 -9.18 -3.20 -20.11
C ALA A 35 -7.77 -3.59 -20.57
N LEU A 36 -6.72 -3.27 -19.79
CA LEU A 36 -5.35 -3.69 -20.08
C LEU A 36 -5.21 -5.21 -20.08
N GLN A 37 -5.90 -5.89 -19.16
CA GLN A 37 -5.85 -7.35 -19.01
C GLN A 37 -6.68 -8.10 -20.05
N ALA A 38 -7.76 -7.50 -20.54
CA ALA A 38 -8.60 -8.09 -21.57
C ALA A 38 -7.96 -8.06 -22.97
N ASP A 39 -6.97 -7.20 -23.18
CA ASP A 39 -6.32 -7.00 -24.48
C ASP A 39 -5.02 -7.83 -24.61
N PRO A 40 -4.93 -8.77 -25.56
CA PRO A 40 -3.72 -9.57 -25.79
C PRO A 40 -2.43 -8.76 -26.02
N ALA A 41 -2.54 -7.53 -26.55
CA ALA A 41 -1.38 -6.68 -26.78
C ALA A 41 -0.80 -6.06 -25.49
N THR A 42 -1.59 -5.97 -24.42
CA THR A 42 -1.19 -5.31 -23.17
C THR A 42 -1.31 -6.18 -21.93
N ARG A 43 -1.98 -7.33 -22.00
CA ARG A 43 -2.28 -8.19 -20.83
C ARG A 43 -1.05 -8.73 -20.11
N ASP A 44 0.07 -8.86 -20.83
CA ASP A 44 1.32 -9.40 -20.31
C ASP A 44 2.24 -8.29 -19.77
N ILE A 45 1.86 -7.01 -19.93
CA ILE A 45 2.59 -5.88 -19.38
C ILE A 45 2.34 -5.82 -17.87
N PRO A 46 3.38 -5.89 -17.01
CA PRO A 46 3.19 -5.81 -15.57
C PRO A 46 2.63 -4.45 -15.16
N VAL A 47 1.61 -4.47 -14.30
CA VAL A 47 1.02 -3.25 -13.72
C VAL A 47 1.43 -3.12 -12.25
N VAL A 48 1.89 -1.94 -11.85
CA VAL A 48 2.06 -1.56 -10.44
C VAL A 48 0.94 -0.60 -10.06
N ILE A 49 0.14 -0.98 -9.07
CA ILE A 49 -0.90 -0.10 -8.56
C ILE A 49 -0.32 0.82 -7.49
N LEU A 50 -0.60 2.11 -7.63
CA LEU A 50 -0.38 3.13 -6.63
C LEU A 50 -1.73 3.49 -6.00
N THR A 51 -1.87 3.31 -4.68
CA THR A 51 -3.11 3.66 -3.95
C THR A 51 -2.80 4.48 -2.71
N ALA A 52 -3.62 5.47 -2.39
CA ALA A 52 -3.56 6.21 -1.13
C ALA A 52 -4.46 5.59 -0.04
N GLN A 53 -5.38 4.69 -0.43
CA GLN A 53 -6.37 4.10 0.47
C GLN A 53 -6.21 2.58 0.57
N SER A 54 -6.84 2.02 1.59
CA SER A 54 -7.02 0.58 1.74
C SER A 54 -7.77 0.03 0.53
N LEU A 55 -7.36 -1.15 0.07
CA LEU A 55 -8.14 -1.92 -0.90
C LEU A 55 -8.90 -3.00 -0.14
N GLY A 56 -10.19 -3.16 -0.43
CA GLY A 56 -11.01 -4.25 0.05
C GLY A 56 -10.77 -5.55 -0.73
N GLU A 57 -11.49 -6.59 -0.35
CA GLU A 57 -11.32 -7.92 -0.95
C GLU A 57 -11.60 -7.95 -2.46
N ALA A 58 -12.65 -7.27 -2.92
CA ALA A 58 -13.03 -7.25 -4.34
C ALA A 58 -11.95 -6.59 -5.22
N GLU A 59 -11.32 -5.52 -4.72
CA GLU A 59 -10.25 -4.80 -5.42
C GLU A 59 -8.97 -5.62 -5.43
N ILE A 60 -8.65 -6.30 -4.33
CA ILE A 60 -7.52 -7.23 -4.28
C ILE A 60 -7.71 -8.41 -5.23
N GLU A 61 -8.92 -8.93 -5.38
CA GLU A 61 -9.18 -10.02 -6.33
C GLU A 61 -8.96 -9.58 -7.78
N ARG A 62 -9.30 -8.34 -8.13
CA ARG A 62 -8.90 -7.74 -9.41
C ARG A 62 -7.38 -7.65 -9.55
N CYS A 63 -6.68 -7.25 -8.48
CA CYS A 63 -5.22 -7.18 -8.48
C CYS A 63 -4.55 -8.54 -8.63
N ASN A 64 -5.19 -9.63 -8.18
CA ASN A 64 -4.65 -10.99 -8.30
C ASN A 64 -4.44 -11.43 -9.76
N ARG A 65 -5.02 -10.70 -10.70
CA ARG A 65 -4.82 -10.83 -12.13
C ARG A 65 -3.89 -9.69 -12.58
N GLY A 66 -2.81 -9.98 -13.31
CA GLY A 66 -1.98 -8.99 -14.02
C GLY A 66 -1.20 -7.93 -13.20
N VAL A 67 -1.47 -7.73 -11.90
CA VAL A 67 -0.76 -6.74 -11.09
C VAL A 67 0.49 -7.35 -10.47
N ALA A 68 1.63 -6.71 -10.72
CA ALA A 68 2.94 -7.14 -10.26
C ALA A 68 3.21 -6.76 -8.79
N THR A 69 2.71 -5.60 -8.35
CA THR A 69 2.84 -5.15 -6.95
C THR A 69 1.85 -4.04 -6.62
N LEU A 70 1.55 -3.88 -5.32
CA LEU A 70 0.69 -2.83 -4.77
C LEU A 70 1.55 -1.92 -3.90
N LEU A 71 1.58 -0.63 -4.23
CA LEU A 71 2.30 0.36 -3.45
C LEU A 71 1.30 1.35 -2.83
N ASN A 72 1.33 1.42 -1.51
CA ASN A 72 0.59 2.45 -0.79
C ASN A 72 1.42 3.74 -0.76
N LYS A 73 0.85 4.84 -1.27
CA LYS A 73 1.51 6.13 -1.42
C LYS A 73 1.95 6.65 -0.05
N GLY A 74 3.25 6.86 0.14
CA GLY A 74 3.79 7.38 1.40
C GLY A 74 3.92 6.35 2.52
N LEU A 75 3.67 5.07 2.26
CA LEU A 75 4.04 3.95 3.14
C LEU A 75 5.51 3.53 2.96
N PHE A 76 6.02 3.74 1.75
CA PHE A 76 7.40 3.44 1.36
C PHE A 76 8.06 4.73 0.90
N ASP A 77 9.36 4.86 1.16
CA ASP A 77 10.14 5.98 0.63
C ASP A 77 10.44 5.81 -0.87
N SER A 78 11.07 6.82 -1.47
CA SER A 78 11.38 6.82 -2.90
C SER A 78 12.39 5.75 -3.30
N LEU A 79 13.36 5.44 -2.43
CA LEU A 79 14.36 4.40 -2.72
C LEU A 79 13.73 3.01 -2.65
N GLU A 80 12.97 2.73 -1.60
CA GLU A 80 12.23 1.48 -1.45
C GLU A 80 11.18 1.31 -2.57
N THR A 81 10.60 2.41 -3.06
CA THR A 81 9.68 2.39 -4.21
C THR A 81 10.41 2.05 -5.50
N LEU A 82 11.56 2.67 -5.74
CA LEU A 82 12.39 2.43 -6.92
C LEU A 82 12.89 0.98 -6.96
N GLU A 83 13.43 0.48 -5.85
CA GLU A 83 13.89 -0.91 -5.74
C GLU A 83 12.76 -1.91 -6.08
N ARG A 84 11.52 -1.61 -5.71
CA ARG A 84 10.37 -2.46 -6.07
C ARG A 84 10.05 -2.39 -7.55
N ILE A 85 10.08 -1.20 -8.15
CA ILE A 85 9.87 -1.01 -9.60
C ILE A 85 10.96 -1.76 -10.38
N GLU A 86 12.22 -1.63 -9.98
CA GLU A 86 13.36 -2.34 -10.58
C GLU A 86 13.20 -3.87 -10.47
N ARG A 87 12.75 -4.38 -9.32
CA ARG A 87 12.46 -5.82 -9.16
C ARG A 87 11.36 -6.33 -10.09
N VAL A 88 10.35 -5.50 -10.39
CA VAL A 88 9.32 -5.86 -11.38
C VAL A 88 9.90 -5.86 -12.80
N LEU A 89 10.67 -4.84 -13.15
CA LEU A 89 11.33 -4.72 -14.46
C LEU A 89 12.39 -5.81 -14.71
N ALA A 90 13.01 -6.34 -13.66
CA ALA A 90 13.99 -7.43 -13.76
C ALA A 90 13.39 -8.81 -14.11
N HIS A 91 12.08 -8.89 -14.40
CA HIS A 91 11.37 -10.11 -14.84
C HIS A 91 11.43 -11.32 -13.86
N GLN A 92 11.74 -11.09 -12.59
CA GLN A 92 11.88 -12.17 -11.58
C GLN A 92 10.58 -12.53 -10.83
N ARG A 93 9.41 -12.06 -11.26
CA ARG A 93 8.15 -12.35 -10.57
C ARG A 93 7.16 -13.11 -11.43
N THR A 94 6.71 -14.25 -10.93
CA THR A 94 5.44 -14.86 -11.31
C THR A 94 4.31 -13.93 -10.86
N LEU A 95 3.71 -13.21 -11.81
CA LEU A 95 2.52 -12.39 -11.58
C LEU A 95 1.42 -13.27 -10.99
N GLY A 96 0.81 -12.83 -9.88
CA GLY A 96 -0.27 -13.58 -9.23
C GLY A 96 0.19 -14.90 -8.60
N GLY A 97 1.42 -15.01 -8.09
CA GLY A 97 1.86 -16.19 -7.34
C GLY A 97 1.04 -16.45 -6.06
N PRO A 98 0.99 -17.70 -5.54
CA PRO A 98 0.31 -18.01 -4.27
C PRO A 98 0.76 -17.14 -3.10
N THR A 99 2.06 -16.89 -2.98
CA THR A 99 2.67 -16.00 -1.97
C THR A 99 2.15 -14.58 -2.07
N GLN A 100 2.11 -14.02 -3.29
CA GLN A 100 1.60 -12.67 -3.53
C GLN A 100 0.13 -12.54 -3.12
N ARG A 101 -0.72 -13.50 -3.52
CA ARG A 101 -2.14 -13.52 -3.13
C ARG A 101 -2.32 -13.59 -1.62
N LEU A 102 -1.49 -14.40 -0.95
CA LEU A 102 -1.49 -14.53 0.50
C LEU A 102 -1.14 -13.21 1.19
N VAL A 103 -0.06 -12.54 0.76
CA VAL A 103 0.35 -11.24 1.31
C VAL A 103 -0.72 -10.19 1.09
N ARG A 104 -1.36 -10.16 -0.09
CA ARG A 104 -2.45 -9.22 -0.37
C ARG A 104 -3.66 -9.41 0.54
N ARG A 105 -4.11 -10.66 0.75
CA ARG A 105 -5.20 -10.95 1.70
C ARG A 105 -4.83 -10.52 3.12
N ALA A 106 -3.60 -10.77 3.55
CA ALA A 106 -3.10 -10.29 4.84
C ALA A 106 -3.08 -8.76 4.93
N MET A 107 -2.76 -8.05 3.84
CA MET A 107 -2.81 -6.58 3.79
C MET A 107 -4.23 -6.06 3.99
N VAL A 108 -5.25 -6.66 3.35
CA VAL A 108 -6.68 -6.30 3.56
C VAL A 108 -7.04 -6.42 5.02
N PHE A 109 -6.75 -7.59 5.61
CA PHE A 109 -7.06 -7.83 7.01
C PHE A 109 -6.38 -6.81 7.94
N VAL A 110 -5.11 -6.48 7.68
CA VAL A 110 -4.40 -5.41 8.40
C VAL A 110 -5.11 -4.07 8.23
N HIS A 111 -5.51 -3.71 7.02
CA HIS A 111 -6.17 -2.44 6.74
C HIS A 111 -7.53 -2.29 7.40
N GLU A 112 -8.26 -3.37 7.57
CA GLU A 112 -9.57 -3.39 8.25
C GLU A 112 -9.41 -3.36 9.78
N HIS A 113 -8.35 -3.96 10.32
CA HIS A 113 -8.20 -4.19 11.76
C HIS A 113 -7.07 -3.38 12.42
N TYR A 114 -6.40 -2.48 11.69
CA TYR A 114 -5.20 -1.78 12.18
C TYR A 114 -5.42 -1.02 13.49
N ALA A 115 -6.61 -0.47 13.71
CA ALA A 115 -6.93 0.32 14.90
C ALA A 115 -7.06 -0.54 16.17
N ALA A 116 -7.31 -1.84 16.04
CA ALA A 116 -7.42 -2.75 17.17
C ALA A 116 -6.04 -3.27 17.61
N PRO A 117 -5.90 -3.84 18.83
CA PRO A 117 -4.70 -4.57 19.25
C PRO A 117 -4.46 -5.82 18.38
N LEU A 118 -3.78 -5.64 17.24
CA LEU A 118 -3.53 -6.67 16.24
C LEU A 118 -2.12 -7.27 16.40
N ARG A 119 -2.05 -8.59 16.56
CA ARG A 119 -0.81 -9.36 16.65
C ARG A 119 -0.51 -10.10 15.35
N ARG A 120 0.77 -10.43 15.11
CA ARG A 120 1.19 -11.15 13.89
C ARG A 120 0.52 -12.52 13.77
N GLU A 121 0.25 -13.19 14.89
CA GLU A 121 -0.39 -14.50 14.93
C GLU A 121 -1.83 -14.42 14.42
N GLN A 122 -2.54 -13.32 14.68
CA GLN A 122 -3.90 -13.10 14.19
C GLN A 122 -3.92 -12.87 12.68
N ILE A 123 -2.94 -12.12 12.15
CA ILE A 123 -2.79 -11.92 10.69
C ILE A 123 -2.52 -13.26 10.00
N ALA A 124 -1.61 -14.07 10.57
CA ALA A 124 -1.25 -15.37 10.02
C ALA A 124 -2.42 -16.37 10.07
N ALA A 125 -3.16 -16.40 11.19
CA ALA A 125 -4.36 -17.22 11.32
C ALA A 125 -5.43 -16.85 10.29
N HIS A 126 -5.65 -15.55 10.03
CA HIS A 126 -6.63 -15.10 9.03
C HIS A 126 -6.32 -15.62 7.61
N VAL A 127 -5.05 -15.68 7.24
CA VAL A 127 -4.64 -16.22 5.92
C VAL A 127 -4.31 -17.71 5.92
N GLY A 128 -4.48 -18.39 7.06
CA GLY A 128 -4.34 -19.86 7.17
C GLY A 128 -2.90 -20.37 7.13
N VAL A 129 -1.92 -19.60 7.60
CA VAL A 129 -0.50 -20.02 7.64
C VAL A 129 0.17 -19.73 8.98
N SER A 130 1.38 -20.25 9.19
CA SER A 130 2.18 -19.91 10.36
C SER A 130 2.68 -18.47 10.32
N ALA A 131 2.89 -17.86 11.49
CA ALA A 131 3.38 -16.48 11.60
C ALA A 131 4.78 -16.31 10.99
N ASP A 132 5.62 -17.34 11.06
CA ASP A 132 6.98 -17.29 10.51
C ASP A 132 6.95 -17.40 8.98
N TYR A 133 6.13 -18.29 8.42
CA TYR A 133 5.92 -18.35 6.97
C TYR A 133 5.34 -17.06 6.42
N LEU A 134 4.35 -16.47 7.12
CA LEU A 134 3.82 -15.16 6.74
C LEU A 134 4.91 -14.08 6.74
N ALA A 135 5.81 -14.10 7.72
CA ALA A 135 6.90 -13.13 7.80
C ALA A 135 7.85 -13.27 6.61
N ASP A 136 8.16 -14.49 6.19
CA ASP A 136 9.01 -14.74 5.01
C ASP A 136 8.32 -14.30 3.72
N CYS A 137 7.02 -14.57 3.59
CA CYS A 137 6.21 -14.11 2.47
C CYS A 137 6.21 -12.57 2.37
N PHE A 138 6.02 -11.87 3.49
CA PHE A 138 6.07 -10.41 3.54
C PHE A 138 7.46 -9.86 3.20
N ARG A 139 8.55 -10.49 3.63
CA ARG A 139 9.92 -10.09 3.25
C ARG A 139 10.17 -10.30 1.76
N GLN A 140 9.73 -11.43 1.22
CA GLN A 140 9.86 -11.73 -0.20
C GLN A 140 9.10 -10.70 -1.06
N GLU A 141 7.85 -10.41 -0.69
CA GLU A 141 6.94 -9.56 -1.47
C GLU A 141 7.17 -8.07 -1.24
N LEU A 142 7.35 -7.63 0.01
CA LEU A 142 7.38 -6.23 0.42
C LEU A 142 8.71 -5.80 1.04
N GLY A 143 9.65 -6.70 1.32
CA GLY A 143 10.95 -6.37 1.93
C GLY A 143 10.88 -6.09 3.44
N ILE A 144 9.71 -6.20 4.07
CA ILE A 144 9.49 -5.90 5.48
C ILE A 144 8.66 -6.98 6.15
N THR A 145 8.54 -6.96 7.48
CA THR A 145 7.69 -7.92 8.22
C THR A 145 6.23 -7.45 8.30
N PRO A 146 5.26 -8.35 8.60
CA PRO A 146 3.87 -7.98 8.83
C PRO A 146 3.71 -6.94 9.95
N THR A 147 4.49 -7.06 11.02
CA THR A 147 4.48 -6.11 12.14
C THR A 147 5.00 -4.74 11.72
N SER A 148 6.11 -4.68 10.97
CA SER A 148 6.63 -3.42 10.43
C SER A 148 5.63 -2.76 9.48
N TYR A 149 4.97 -3.55 8.63
CA TYR A 149 3.92 -3.08 7.73
C TYR A 149 2.73 -2.48 8.51
N LEU A 150 2.24 -3.17 9.53
CA LEU A 150 1.18 -2.65 10.41
C LEU A 150 1.58 -1.31 11.05
N HIS A 151 2.78 -1.20 11.60
CA HIS A 151 3.26 0.05 12.20
C HIS A 151 3.33 1.19 11.18
N ARG A 152 3.93 0.96 10.01
CA ARG A 152 3.98 1.96 8.93
C ARG A 152 2.57 2.38 8.51
N TYR A 153 1.65 1.44 8.40
CA TYR A 153 0.28 1.72 8.03
C TYR A 153 -0.45 2.56 9.08
N ARG A 154 -0.28 2.26 10.38
CA ARG A 154 -0.81 3.10 11.47
C ARG A 154 -0.26 4.51 11.44
N ILE A 155 1.04 4.68 11.15
CA ILE A 155 1.65 6.01 11.01
C ILE A 155 1.11 6.75 9.79
N HIS A 156 0.89 6.07 8.67
CA HIS A 156 0.23 6.65 7.51
C HIS A 156 -1.17 7.18 7.86
N GLN A 157 -2.01 6.37 8.52
CA GLN A 157 -3.34 6.81 8.99
C GLN A 157 -3.25 7.97 9.98
N ALA A 158 -2.23 7.98 10.84
CA ALA A 158 -2.00 9.09 11.76
C ALA A 158 -1.67 10.41 11.02
N ARG A 159 -0.94 10.37 9.89
CA ARG A 159 -0.66 11.56 9.08
C ARG A 159 -1.94 12.17 8.53
N GLU A 160 -2.87 11.35 8.04
CA GLU A 160 -4.19 11.81 7.57
C GLU A 160 -5.01 12.44 8.69
N LEU A 161 -5.02 11.85 9.89
CA LEU A 161 -5.70 12.46 11.05
C LEU A 161 -5.01 13.74 11.53
N LEU A 162 -3.68 13.85 11.42
CA LEU A 162 -2.94 15.05 11.78
C LEU A 162 -3.21 16.23 10.83
N THR A 163 -3.51 15.95 9.55
CA THR A 163 -3.77 16.95 8.51
C THR A 163 -5.26 17.31 8.40
N GLY A 164 -6.15 16.35 8.65
CA GLY A 164 -7.59 16.44 8.45
C GLY A 164 -8.42 16.65 9.73
N SER A 165 -7.80 16.69 10.91
CA SER A 165 -8.52 16.87 12.18
C SER A 165 -7.75 17.65 13.24
N ASP A 166 -8.50 18.18 14.21
CA ASP A 166 -7.97 18.85 15.41
C ASP A 166 -7.78 17.90 16.60
N MET A 167 -7.88 16.59 16.40
CA MET A 167 -7.72 15.58 17.46
C MET A 167 -6.39 15.76 18.20
N SER A 168 -6.37 15.54 19.52
CA SER A 168 -5.12 15.59 20.27
C SER A 168 -4.17 14.47 19.83
N ILE A 169 -2.85 14.66 20.02
CA ILE A 169 -1.86 13.63 19.69
C ILE A 169 -2.14 12.30 20.41
N ALA A 170 -2.60 12.36 21.67
CA ALA A 170 -2.99 11.18 22.44
C ALA A 170 -4.23 10.50 21.85
N ALA A 171 -5.24 11.27 21.44
CA ALA A 171 -6.44 10.73 20.80
C ALA A 171 -6.13 10.07 19.46
N ILE A 172 -5.24 10.67 18.65
CA ILE A 172 -4.77 10.07 17.39
C ILE A 172 -4.02 8.77 17.65
N ALA A 173 -3.13 8.74 18.64
CA ALA A 173 -2.41 7.52 19.00
C ALA A 173 -3.37 6.37 19.29
N LEU A 174 -4.40 6.60 20.11
CA LEU A 174 -5.44 5.61 20.42
C LEU A 174 -6.25 5.23 19.18
N ALA A 175 -6.68 6.21 18.38
CA ALA A 175 -7.51 5.99 17.21
C ALA A 175 -6.82 5.10 16.15
N VAL A 176 -5.49 5.21 16.01
CA VAL A 176 -4.72 4.38 15.08
C VAL A 176 -4.15 3.12 15.72
N GLY A 177 -4.54 2.79 16.96
CA GLY A 177 -4.24 1.52 17.61
C GLY A 177 -2.94 1.45 18.42
N PHE A 178 -2.37 2.58 18.82
CA PHE A 178 -1.31 2.61 19.83
C PHE A 178 -1.92 2.76 21.24
N SER A 179 -1.54 1.86 22.15
CA SER A 179 -1.94 1.95 23.57
C SER A 179 -1.27 3.11 24.31
N GLU A 180 -0.09 3.55 23.84
CA GLU A 180 0.72 4.55 24.50
C GLU A 180 1.18 5.66 23.54
N SER A 181 0.90 6.91 23.91
CA SER A 181 1.30 8.10 23.13
C SER A 181 2.83 8.24 22.99
N ALA A 182 3.60 7.80 23.98
CA ALA A 182 5.05 7.82 23.93
C ALA A 182 5.60 6.84 22.88
N HIS A 183 5.05 5.62 22.82
CA HIS A 183 5.40 4.64 21.80
C HIS A 183 5.00 5.13 20.39
N PHE A 184 3.79 5.68 20.25
CA PHE A 184 3.35 6.32 19.01
C PHE A 184 4.32 7.41 18.55
N THR A 185 4.69 8.34 19.43
CA THR A 185 5.56 9.47 19.09
C THR A 185 6.95 9.00 18.62
N ARG A 186 7.54 8.01 19.28
CA ARG A 186 8.83 7.42 18.86
C ARG A 186 8.72 6.75 17.51
N THR A 187 7.67 5.96 17.29
CA THR A 187 7.44 5.27 16.01
C THR A 187 7.17 6.27 14.89
N PHE A 188 6.35 7.29 15.12
CA PHE A 188 6.10 8.35 14.15
C PHE A 188 7.39 9.09 13.77
N HIS A 189 8.20 9.48 14.75
CA HIS A 189 9.48 10.15 14.48
C HIS A 189 10.44 9.26 13.69
N ARG A 190 10.51 7.97 13.99
CA ARG A 190 11.35 7.03 13.25
C ARG A 190 10.93 6.91 11.78
N GLU A 191 9.63 6.82 11.50
CA GLU A 191 9.14 6.66 10.12
C GLU A 191 9.07 7.98 9.34
N VAL A 192 8.82 9.12 10.01
CA VAL A 192 8.55 10.42 9.35
C VAL A 192 9.71 11.41 9.51
N GLY A 193 10.64 11.16 10.44
CA GLY A 193 11.79 12.02 10.72
C GLY A 193 11.51 13.22 11.64
N ILE A 194 10.24 13.51 11.94
CA ILE A 194 9.82 14.59 12.85
C ILE A 194 8.68 14.15 13.77
N SER A 195 8.46 14.86 14.88
CA SER A 195 7.39 14.52 15.82
C SER A 195 5.98 14.81 15.25
N PRO A 196 4.92 14.10 15.70
CA PRO A 196 3.54 14.36 15.27
C PRO A 196 3.11 15.82 15.42
N ARG A 197 3.53 16.46 16.52
CA ARG A 197 3.22 17.88 16.80
C ARG A 197 3.94 18.81 15.83
N ALA A 198 5.20 18.54 15.52
CA ALA A 198 5.95 19.32 14.54
C ALA A 198 5.38 19.14 13.13
N TYR A 199 5.00 17.91 12.78
CA TYR A 199 4.33 17.57 11.52
C TYR A 199 3.05 18.39 11.31
N ARG A 200 2.15 18.38 12.31
CA ARG A 200 0.91 19.19 12.26
C ARG A 200 1.21 20.69 12.11
N ARG A 201 2.13 21.23 12.93
CA ARG A 201 2.46 22.66 12.91
C ARG A 201 3.04 23.11 11.56
N GLY A 202 3.90 22.30 10.95
CA GLY A 202 4.51 22.58 9.65
C GLY A 202 3.47 22.69 8.52
N LEU A 203 2.35 21.96 8.63
CA LEU A 203 1.26 22.03 7.67
C LEU A 203 0.37 23.26 7.87
N THR A 204 0.08 23.63 9.12
CA THR A 204 -0.67 24.86 9.43
C THR A 204 0.09 26.11 8.96
N ALA A 205 1.43 26.09 9.04
CA ALA A 205 2.27 27.17 8.55
C ALA A 205 2.34 27.26 7.01
N LYS A 206 2.14 26.15 6.27
CA LYS A 206 2.07 26.14 4.80
C LYS A 206 0.69 26.54 4.24
N ARG A 207 -0.36 26.53 5.08
CA ARG A 207 -1.74 26.91 4.71
C ARG A 207 -2.07 28.38 5.00
N ARG A 208 -1.16 29.12 5.65
CA ARG A 208 -1.24 30.57 5.88
C ARG A 208 -0.34 31.29 4.89
#